data_AF-A0A496WTL2-F1
#
_entry.id   AF-A0A496WTL2-F1
#
_cell.length_a   1.000
_cell.length_b   1.000
_cell.length_c   1.000
_cell.angle_alpha   90.00
_cell.angle_beta   90.00
_cell.angle_gamma   90.00
#
_symmetry.space_group_name_H-M   'P 1'
#
loop_
_entity.id
_entity.type
_entity.pdbx_description
1 polymer ?
#
loop_
_entity_poly.entity_id
_entity_poly.type
_entity_poly.pdbx_seq_one_letter_code
_entity_poly.pdbx_strand_id
1 'polypeptide(L)'
;MGYMVKSIASLPVNDEIDLYVFTINGNFIGGDYELVTKNFEYLAMQFGDSAAIVKGFDEFFSDELSRRYLGKSIDELWDILPALLITDAHPEQISEESLRLLVPLHHVEEKFASFEIFFKELINFTQTKNPQFLEKFQEKGSWVTDVLNIVDLKPNIFGVGVNINAFVDRLRGKSA
;
A
#
# COMPACT_ATOMS: atom_id res chain seq x y z
N MET A 1 4.39 9.08 10.33
CA MET A 1 4.18 8.25 11.56
C MET A 1 4.38 6.76 11.26
N GLY A 2 4.62 5.93 12.29
CA GLY A 2 4.76 4.47 12.15
C GLY A 2 4.02 3.69 13.23
N TYR A 3 3.26 2.67 12.84
CA TYR A 3 2.55 1.78 13.75
C TYR A 3 2.96 0.32 13.56
N MET A 4 3.29 -0.35 14.67
CA MET A 4 3.47 -1.80 14.71
C MET A 4 2.36 -2.37 15.59
N VAL A 5 1.44 -3.12 14.99
CA VAL A 5 0.20 -3.53 15.66
C VAL A 5 -0.03 -5.03 15.56
N LYS A 6 -0.68 -5.59 16.58
CA LYS A 6 -1.02 -7.03 16.62
C LYS A 6 -2.22 -7.36 15.74
N SER A 7 -3.16 -6.43 15.60
CA SER A 7 -4.38 -6.58 14.83
C SER A 7 -4.83 -5.23 14.32
N ILE A 8 -5.73 -5.22 13.33
CA ILE A 8 -6.32 -3.98 12.81
C ILE A 8 -7.02 -3.19 13.91
N ALA A 9 -7.73 -3.87 14.80
CA ALA A 9 -8.46 -3.23 15.91
C ALA A 9 -7.55 -2.48 16.90
N SER A 10 -6.23 -2.70 16.85
CA SER A 10 -5.26 -2.01 17.70
C SER A 10 -4.67 -0.75 17.03
N LEU A 11 -4.99 -0.49 15.77
CA LEU A 11 -4.57 0.73 15.08
C LEU A 11 -5.46 1.90 15.54
N PRO A 12 -4.89 2.98 16.10
CA PRO A 12 -5.69 4.12 16.51
C PRO A 12 -6.26 4.85 15.30
N VAL A 13 -7.53 5.22 15.39
CA VAL A 13 -8.15 6.18 14.47
C VAL A 13 -7.55 7.56 14.75
N ASN A 14 -6.98 8.18 13.72
CA ASN A 14 -6.44 9.54 13.79
C ASN A 14 -6.88 10.29 12.53
N ASP A 15 -7.74 11.30 12.71
CA ASP A 15 -8.30 12.10 11.63
C ASP A 15 -7.25 12.99 10.92
N GLU A 16 -6.07 13.15 11.51
CA GLU A 16 -4.94 13.84 10.86
C GLU A 16 -4.25 12.96 9.81
N ILE A 17 -4.48 11.65 9.81
CA ILE A 17 -3.89 10.72 8.83
C ILE A 17 -4.84 10.59 7.64
N ASP A 18 -4.40 11.10 6.49
CA ASP A 18 -5.13 11.01 5.23
C ASP A 18 -4.63 9.88 4.31
N LEU A 19 -3.48 9.28 4.65
CA LEU A 19 -2.80 8.26 3.84
C LEU A 19 -2.14 7.19 4.72
N TYR A 20 -2.54 5.94 4.50
CA TYR A 20 -1.96 4.77 5.14
C TYR A 20 -1.18 3.95 4.12
N VAL A 21 -0.01 3.47 4.53
CA VAL A 21 0.82 2.50 3.81
C VAL A 21 0.95 1.26 4.67
N PHE A 22 0.17 0.24 4.36
CA PHE A 22 0.20 -1.04 5.06
C PHE A 22 1.18 -1.99 4.39
N THR A 23 1.95 -2.72 5.20
CA THR A 23 2.71 -3.87 4.71
C THR A 23 1.83 -5.11 4.73
N ILE A 24 1.70 -5.81 3.60
CA ILE A 24 0.99 -7.09 3.50
C ILE A 24 1.99 -8.17 3.14
N ASN A 25 2.04 -9.21 3.96
CA ASN A 25 2.89 -10.37 3.72
C ASN A 25 2.21 -11.65 4.18
N GLY A 26 2.48 -12.75 3.49
CA GLY A 26 2.13 -14.08 3.96
C GLY A 26 3.16 -14.60 4.98
N ASN A 27 3.39 -15.92 4.96
CA ASN A 27 4.39 -16.59 5.81
C ASN A 27 5.85 -16.39 5.36
N PHE A 28 6.11 -15.52 4.39
CA PHE A 28 7.42 -15.42 3.77
C PHE A 28 8.36 -14.54 4.60
N ILE A 29 9.35 -15.14 5.26
CA ILE A 29 10.42 -14.41 5.93
C ILE A 29 11.61 -14.32 4.96
N GLY A 30 11.93 -13.11 4.51
CA GLY A 30 13.07 -12.83 3.63
C GLY A 30 12.68 -12.08 2.35
N GLY A 31 13.66 -11.90 1.46
CA GLY A 31 13.45 -11.22 0.17
C GLY A 31 13.05 -9.76 0.34
N ASP A 32 12.18 -9.29 -0.56
CA ASP A 32 11.79 -7.87 -0.65
C ASP A 32 11.06 -7.35 0.61
N TYR A 33 10.37 -8.23 1.34
CA TYR A 33 9.71 -7.85 2.59
C TYR A 33 10.71 -7.47 3.70
N GLU A 34 11.90 -8.07 3.69
CA GLU A 34 12.96 -7.76 4.65
C GLU A 34 13.48 -6.33 4.43
N LEU A 35 13.48 -5.84 3.19
CA LEU A 35 13.89 -4.47 2.87
C LEU A 35 12.93 -3.46 3.47
N VAL A 36 11.61 -3.68 3.37
CA VAL A 36 10.61 -2.83 4.04
C VAL A 36 10.77 -2.90 5.55
N THR A 37 10.98 -4.10 6.10
CA THR A 37 11.14 -4.31 7.54
C THR A 37 12.37 -3.59 8.10
N LYS A 38 13.52 -3.68 7.43
CA LYS A 38 14.77 -3.02 7.81
C LYS A 38 14.70 -1.50 7.71
N ASN A 39 13.89 -0.97 6.80
CA ASN A 39 13.72 0.46 6.59
C ASN A 39 12.48 1.05 7.29
N PHE A 40 11.71 0.25 8.03
CA PHE A 40 10.44 0.66 8.60
C PHE A 40 10.56 1.91 9.47
N GLU A 41 11.54 1.96 10.38
CA GLU A 41 11.74 3.11 11.28
C GLU A 41 12.12 4.37 10.49
N TYR A 42 13.01 4.23 9.51
CA TYR A 42 13.39 5.33 8.63
C TYR A 42 12.19 5.87 7.85
N LEU A 43 11.39 4.98 7.24
CA LEU A 43 10.15 5.35 6.53
C LEU A 43 9.18 6.08 7.47
N ALA A 44 8.94 5.52 8.66
CA ALA A 44 8.04 6.11 9.65
C ALA A 44 8.44 7.53 10.08
N MET A 45 9.75 7.78 10.20
CA MET A 45 10.32 9.09 10.53
C MET A 45 10.28 10.08 9.37
N GLN A 46 10.33 9.62 8.13
CA GLN A 46 10.37 10.48 6.95
C GLN A 46 8.98 10.75 6.35
N PHE A 47 7.99 9.90 6.60
CA PHE A 47 6.63 10.14 6.15
C PHE A 47 6.09 11.46 6.70
N GLY A 48 5.36 12.20 5.86
CA GLY A 48 4.71 13.44 6.27
C GLY A 48 3.74 13.26 7.43
N ASP A 49 3.39 14.35 8.11
CA ASP A 49 2.57 14.32 9.32
C ASP A 49 1.19 13.69 9.09
N SER A 50 0.62 13.82 7.88
CA SER A 50 -0.65 13.21 7.50
C SER A 50 -0.56 11.78 6.96
N ALA A 51 0.59 11.12 7.08
CA ALA A 51 0.81 9.78 6.57
C ALA A 51 1.35 8.80 7.63
N ALA A 52 0.92 7.55 7.53
CA ALA A 52 1.39 6.47 8.40
C ALA A 52 1.80 5.23 7.64
N ILE A 53 2.95 4.66 8.01
CA ILE A 53 3.31 3.28 7.67
C ILE A 53 2.87 2.35 8.78
N VAL A 54 2.24 1.23 8.43
CA VAL A 54 1.68 0.28 9.38
C VAL A 54 2.13 -1.13 9.03
N LYS A 55 2.63 -1.87 10.02
CA LYS A 55 2.94 -3.30 9.87
C LYS A 55 2.37 -4.15 11.00
N GLY A 56 2.03 -5.39 10.66
CA GLY A 56 1.66 -6.43 11.59
C GLY A 56 2.86 -7.08 12.28
N PHE A 57 2.61 -7.74 13.41
CA PHE A 57 3.60 -8.65 14.02
C PHE A 57 3.61 -10.04 13.37
N ASP A 58 2.52 -10.43 12.72
CA ASP A 58 2.31 -11.77 12.16
C ASP A 58 1.46 -11.74 10.88
N GLU A 59 1.27 -12.92 10.29
CA GLU A 59 0.45 -13.12 9.09
C GLU A 59 -1.06 -12.86 9.34
N PHE A 60 -1.54 -13.00 10.58
CA PHE A 60 -2.96 -12.80 10.89
C PHE A 60 -3.36 -11.35 10.64
N PHE A 61 -2.48 -10.40 10.96
CA PHE A 61 -2.67 -9.00 10.59
C PHE A 61 -2.83 -8.83 9.08
N SER A 62 -1.94 -9.44 8.28
CA SER A 62 -1.99 -9.35 6.82
C SER A 62 -3.24 -9.99 6.24
N ASP A 63 -3.69 -11.13 6.78
CA ASP A 63 -4.93 -11.79 6.36
C ASP A 63 -6.16 -10.96 6.72
N GLU A 64 -6.23 -10.42 7.94
CA GLU A 64 -7.30 -9.53 8.37
C GLU A 64 -7.40 -8.31 7.44
N LEU A 65 -6.26 -7.72 7.11
CA LEU A 65 -6.17 -6.52 6.28
C LEU A 65 -6.56 -6.81 4.83
N SER A 66 -6.06 -7.92 4.29
CA SER A 66 -6.38 -8.36 2.93
C SER A 66 -7.88 -8.64 2.79
N ARG A 67 -8.49 -9.34 3.75
CA ARG A 67 -9.94 -9.58 3.73
C ARG A 67 -10.73 -8.29 3.82
N ARG A 68 -10.31 -7.36 4.68
CA ARG A 68 -11.01 -6.09 4.89
C ARG A 68 -10.96 -5.19 3.64
N TYR A 69 -9.76 -4.97 3.11
CA TYR A 69 -9.55 -4.03 2.00
C TYR A 69 -9.80 -4.65 0.64
N LEU A 70 -9.37 -5.90 0.45
CA LEU A 70 -9.30 -6.56 -0.85
C LEU A 70 -10.41 -7.60 -1.03
N GLY A 71 -11.02 -8.08 0.07
CA GLY A 71 -12.04 -9.13 0.02
C GLY A 71 -11.46 -10.53 -0.24
N LYS A 72 -10.14 -10.69 -0.10
CA LYS A 72 -9.37 -11.91 -0.37
C LYS A 72 -8.49 -12.26 0.82
N SER A 73 -8.26 -13.56 1.07
CA SER A 73 -7.24 -13.99 2.03
C SER A 73 -5.82 -13.78 1.48
N ILE A 74 -4.81 -13.86 2.34
CA ILE A 74 -3.42 -13.87 1.89
C ILE A 74 -3.08 -15.08 1.01
N ASP A 75 -3.72 -16.23 1.24
CA ASP A 75 -3.55 -17.44 0.43
C ASP A 75 -4.10 -17.27 -0.99
N GLU A 76 -5.12 -16.42 -1.18
CA GLU A 76 -5.66 -16.09 -2.50
C GLU A 76 -4.79 -15.05 -3.24
N LEU A 77 -3.87 -14.39 -2.55
CA LEU A 77 -3.01 -13.32 -3.06
C LEU A 77 -1.53 -13.72 -3.13
N TRP A 78 -1.22 -15.01 -2.95
CA TRP A 78 0.14 -15.52 -2.78
C TRP A 78 1.11 -15.12 -3.90
N ASP A 79 0.61 -14.90 -5.11
CA ASP A 79 1.35 -14.53 -6.32
C ASP A 79 1.78 -13.06 -6.33
N ILE A 80 1.05 -12.18 -5.64
CA ILE A 80 1.35 -10.75 -5.56
C ILE A 80 2.01 -10.34 -4.24
N LEU A 81 2.13 -11.25 -3.27
CA LEU A 81 2.80 -11.00 -1.99
C LEU A 81 4.32 -11.23 -2.10
N PRO A 82 5.15 -10.52 -1.30
CA PRO A 82 4.78 -9.44 -0.38
C PRO A 82 4.41 -8.14 -1.12
N ALA A 83 3.55 -7.32 -0.52
CA ALA A 83 3.04 -6.09 -1.13
C ALA A 83 2.91 -4.93 -0.13
N LEU A 84 2.82 -3.70 -0.65
CA LEU A 84 2.32 -2.55 0.09
C LEU A 84 0.90 -2.21 -0.35
N LEU A 85 0.01 -1.99 0.61
CA LEU A 85 -1.31 -1.42 0.35
C LEU A 85 -1.31 0.05 0.76
N ILE A 86 -1.44 0.93 -0.22
CA ILE A 86 -1.55 2.38 -0.04
C ILE A 86 -3.02 2.76 -0.14
N THR A 87 -3.55 3.42 0.89
CA THR A 87 -4.99 3.72 0.97
C THR A 87 -5.26 5.01 1.73
N ASP A 88 -6.40 5.63 1.45
CA ASP A 88 -6.80 6.90 2.05
C ASP A 88 -7.81 6.74 3.20
N ALA A 89 -7.96 5.51 3.70
CA ALA A 89 -8.96 5.16 4.71
C ALA A 89 -8.39 4.25 5.79
N HIS A 90 -8.75 4.53 7.04
CA HIS A 90 -8.54 3.62 8.17
C HIS A 90 -9.36 2.33 7.96
N PRO A 91 -8.92 1.16 8.46
CA PRO A 91 -9.61 -0.12 8.22
C PRO A 91 -11.05 -0.18 8.78
N GLU A 92 -11.34 0.65 9.79
CA GLU A 92 -12.68 0.80 10.38
C GLU A 92 -13.58 1.80 9.64
N GLN A 93 -12.98 2.68 8.83
CA GLN A 93 -13.66 3.74 8.09
C GLN A 93 -13.68 3.47 6.58
N ILE A 94 -13.33 2.25 6.19
CA ILE A 94 -13.25 1.84 4.81
C ILE A 94 -14.65 1.76 4.18
N SER A 95 -14.84 2.44 3.05
CA SER A 95 -16.06 2.41 2.25
C SER A 95 -15.76 1.85 0.87
N GLU A 96 -16.78 1.63 0.04
CA GLU A 96 -16.53 1.24 -1.36
C GLU A 96 -15.65 2.28 -2.04
N GLU A 97 -15.93 3.58 -1.86
CA GLU A 97 -15.20 4.71 -2.45
C GLU A 97 -13.75 4.86 -1.98
N SER A 98 -13.35 4.21 -0.89
CA SER A 98 -11.96 4.22 -0.40
C SER A 98 -10.99 3.84 -1.50
N LEU A 99 -9.93 4.62 -1.63
CA LEU A 99 -8.89 4.37 -2.61
C LEU A 99 -7.96 3.30 -2.07
N ARG A 100 -7.58 2.33 -2.92
CA ARG A 100 -6.69 1.24 -2.53
C ARG A 100 -5.72 1.01 -3.67
N LEU A 101 -4.44 1.24 -3.47
CA LEU A 101 -3.38 0.91 -4.41
C LEU A 101 -2.54 -0.22 -3.83
N LEU A 102 -2.53 -1.36 -4.50
CA LEU A 102 -1.76 -2.54 -4.06
C LEU A 102 -0.49 -2.66 -4.90
N VAL A 103 0.67 -2.60 -4.26
CA VAL A 103 2.00 -2.57 -4.88
C VAL A 103 2.78 -3.84 -4.52
N PRO A 104 2.85 -4.85 -5.41
CA PRO A 104 3.71 -6.01 -5.20
C PRO A 104 5.18 -5.58 -5.13
N LEU A 105 5.90 -6.03 -4.10
CA LEU A 105 7.27 -5.58 -3.87
C LEU A 105 8.26 -6.14 -4.90
N HIS A 106 8.00 -7.32 -5.45
CA HIS A 106 8.88 -7.96 -6.43
C HIS A 106 8.95 -7.23 -7.78
N HIS A 107 8.09 -6.24 -8.02
CA HIS A 107 8.15 -5.37 -9.21
C HIS A 107 8.80 -4.01 -8.94
N VAL A 108 9.21 -3.73 -7.69
CA VAL A 108 9.76 -2.41 -7.32
C VAL A 108 11.02 -2.09 -8.10
N GLU A 109 11.98 -3.01 -8.17
CA GLU A 109 13.23 -2.76 -8.88
C GLU A 109 13.04 -2.61 -10.39
N GLU A 110 12.08 -3.32 -10.98
CA GLU A 110 11.74 -3.18 -12.40
C GLU A 110 11.26 -1.75 -12.74
N LYS A 111 10.53 -1.11 -11.82
CA LYS A 111 9.88 0.20 -12.05
C LYS A 111 10.63 1.41 -11.53
N PHE A 112 11.31 1.24 -10.41
CA PHE A 112 12.01 2.31 -9.73
C PHE A 112 13.53 2.17 -9.84
N ALA A 113 14.03 1.16 -10.56
CA ALA A 113 15.44 0.76 -10.66
C ALA A 113 16.05 0.26 -9.34
N SER A 114 15.55 0.68 -8.18
CA SER A 114 15.93 0.16 -6.87
C SER A 114 14.87 0.45 -5.80
N PHE A 115 14.91 -0.32 -4.71
CA PHE A 115 14.11 -0.04 -3.50
C PHE A 115 14.42 1.32 -2.88
N GLU A 116 15.67 1.80 -2.97
CA GLU A 116 16.03 3.12 -2.42
C GLU A 116 15.31 4.24 -3.16
N ILE A 117 15.26 4.17 -4.50
CA ILE A 117 14.54 5.16 -5.32
C ILE A 117 13.04 5.06 -5.02
N PHE A 118 12.50 3.85 -4.95
CA PHE A 118 11.11 3.63 -4.58
C PHE A 118 10.74 4.26 -3.23
N PHE A 119 11.54 4.03 -2.19
CA PHE A 119 11.29 4.60 -0.88
C PHE A 119 11.40 6.13 -0.88
N LYS A 120 12.36 6.70 -1.59
CA LYS A 120 12.47 8.16 -1.74
C LYS A 120 11.24 8.75 -2.42
N GLU A 121 10.76 8.12 -3.49
CA GLU A 121 9.56 8.58 -4.20
C GLU A 121 8.29 8.40 -3.36
N LEU A 122 8.17 7.28 -2.63
CA LEU A 122 7.07 7.04 -1.70
C LEU A 122 7.05 8.08 -0.56
N ILE A 123 8.20 8.36 0.05
CA ILE A 123 8.34 9.42 1.07
C ILE A 123 7.89 10.76 0.48
N ASN A 124 8.42 11.14 -0.68
CA ASN A 124 8.05 12.39 -1.35
C ASN A 124 6.54 12.43 -1.64
N PHE A 125 5.96 11.32 -2.09
CA PHE A 125 4.52 11.21 -2.32
C PHE A 125 3.72 11.42 -1.02
N THR A 126 4.13 10.80 0.09
CA THR A 126 3.42 10.97 1.38
C THR A 126 3.44 12.41 1.89
N GLN A 127 4.53 13.15 1.61
CA GLN A 127 4.73 14.54 2.03
C GLN A 127 4.06 15.57 1.11
N THR A 128 4.15 15.37 -0.21
CA THR A 128 3.76 16.38 -1.21
C THR A 128 2.47 16.04 -1.95
N LYS A 129 2.00 14.79 -1.83
CA LYS A 129 0.93 14.20 -2.64
C LYS A 129 1.18 14.31 -4.16
N ASN A 130 2.45 14.44 -4.57
CA ASN A 130 2.84 14.53 -5.98
C ASN A 130 2.46 13.25 -6.73
N PRO A 131 1.57 13.31 -7.73
CA PRO A 131 1.08 12.13 -8.43
C PRO A 131 2.10 11.42 -9.31
N GLN A 132 3.28 11.99 -9.56
CA GLN A 132 4.32 11.35 -10.37
C GLN A 132 4.70 9.94 -9.87
N PHE A 133 4.71 9.74 -8.55
CA PHE A 133 4.91 8.42 -7.95
C PHE A 133 3.83 7.42 -8.41
N LEU A 134 2.58 7.89 -8.42
CA LEU A 134 1.43 7.10 -8.83
C LEU A 134 1.52 6.79 -10.34
N GLU A 135 1.84 7.78 -11.17
CA GLU A 135 1.88 7.66 -12.64
C GLU A 135 2.77 6.51 -13.14
N LYS A 136 3.84 6.17 -12.40
CA LYS A 136 4.70 5.01 -12.70
C LYS A 136 4.00 3.67 -12.66
N PHE A 137 2.85 3.59 -11.99
CA PHE A 137 1.98 2.42 -11.97
C PHE A 137 0.94 2.43 -13.10
N GLN A 138 0.82 3.48 -13.93
CA GLN A 138 -0.09 3.49 -15.09
C GLN A 138 0.49 2.78 -16.32
N GLU A 139 1.81 2.64 -16.39
CA GLU A 139 2.49 2.06 -17.56
C GLU A 139 2.18 0.56 -17.69
N LYS A 140 1.66 0.12 -18.85
CA LYS A 140 1.34 -1.30 -19.07
C LYS A 140 2.60 -2.17 -19.10
N GLY A 141 2.61 -3.28 -18.36
CA GLY A 141 3.69 -4.30 -18.34
C GLY A 141 3.17 -5.68 -17.90
N SER A 142 4.06 -6.70 -17.82
CA SER A 142 3.72 -8.11 -17.54
C SER A 142 3.11 -8.37 -16.15
N TRP A 143 3.28 -7.46 -15.21
CA TRP A 143 2.75 -7.47 -13.84
C TRP A 143 1.28 -7.05 -13.75
N VAL A 144 0.79 -6.34 -14.76
CA VAL A 144 -0.62 -5.96 -14.85
C VAL A 144 -1.49 -7.22 -14.91
N THR A 145 -0.98 -8.28 -15.54
CA THR A 145 -1.62 -9.59 -15.53
C THR A 145 -1.71 -10.16 -14.12
N ASP A 146 -0.68 -10.06 -13.28
CA ASP A 146 -0.69 -10.71 -11.95
C ASP A 146 -1.73 -10.07 -11.02
N VAL A 147 -1.87 -8.74 -11.03
CA VAL A 147 -2.90 -8.05 -10.23
C VAL A 147 -4.30 -8.17 -10.84
N LEU A 148 -4.44 -8.16 -12.19
CA LEU A 148 -5.74 -8.31 -12.86
C LEU A 148 -6.24 -9.77 -12.92
N ASN A 149 -5.34 -10.75 -12.87
CA ASN A 149 -5.67 -12.18 -12.81
C ASN A 149 -6.35 -12.55 -11.48
N ILE A 150 -6.29 -11.65 -10.48
CA ILE A 150 -7.17 -11.67 -9.34
C ILE A 150 -8.52 -11.08 -9.79
N VAL A 151 -9.25 -11.87 -10.59
CA VAL A 151 -10.47 -11.52 -11.35
C VAL A 151 -11.61 -10.94 -10.48
N ASP A 152 -11.51 -11.00 -9.15
CA ASP A 152 -12.53 -10.56 -8.19
C ASP A 152 -12.10 -9.40 -7.27
N LEU A 153 -11.03 -8.65 -7.57
CA LEU A 153 -10.71 -7.45 -6.78
C LEU A 153 -11.84 -6.41 -6.90
N LYS A 154 -12.22 -5.79 -5.78
CA LYS A 154 -13.29 -4.77 -5.71
C LYS A 154 -13.03 -3.59 -6.68
N PRO A 155 -14.08 -2.92 -7.20
CA PRO A 155 -13.96 -1.89 -8.24
C PRO A 155 -13.03 -0.70 -7.94
N ASN A 156 -12.79 -0.39 -6.66
CA ASN A 156 -11.95 0.74 -6.23
C ASN A 156 -10.57 0.29 -5.72
N ILE A 157 -10.17 -0.93 -6.09
CA ILE A 157 -8.79 -1.40 -5.96
C ILE A 157 -8.06 -1.05 -7.24
N PHE A 158 -7.22 -0.03 -7.13
CA PHE A 158 -6.29 0.38 -8.14
C PHE A 158 -5.13 -0.60 -8.12
N GLY A 159 -5.14 -1.47 -9.12
CA GLY A 159 -4.01 -2.29 -9.44
C GLY A 159 -2.91 -1.48 -10.08
N VAL A 160 -1.76 -2.10 -10.05
CA VAL A 160 -0.60 -1.67 -10.78
C VAL A 160 -1.07 -1.95 -12.27
N GLY A 161 -1.22 -0.90 -13.09
CA GLY A 161 -1.71 -0.91 -14.49
C GLY A 161 -3.09 -0.29 -14.71
N VAL A 162 -3.72 0.26 -13.66
CA VAL A 162 -5.07 0.83 -13.69
C VAL A 162 -5.01 2.36 -13.85
N ASN A 163 -6.09 2.94 -14.37
CA ASN A 163 -6.26 4.40 -14.37
C ASN A 163 -6.43 4.90 -12.91
N ILE A 164 -5.32 5.28 -12.29
CA ILE A 164 -5.24 5.86 -10.95
C ILE A 164 -5.63 7.35 -10.88
N ASN A 165 -6.16 7.96 -11.96
CA ASN A 165 -6.53 9.38 -11.94
C ASN A 165 -7.53 9.68 -10.83
N ALA A 166 -8.48 8.78 -10.57
CA ALA A 166 -9.40 8.91 -9.44
C ALA A 166 -8.67 8.95 -8.08
N PHE A 167 -7.55 8.22 -7.95
CA PHE A 167 -6.70 8.25 -6.76
C PHE A 167 -6.05 9.62 -6.59
N VAL A 168 -5.47 10.13 -7.68
CA VAL A 168 -4.80 11.44 -7.73
C VAL A 168 -5.78 12.59 -7.44
N ASP A 169 -6.93 12.60 -8.11
CA ASP A 169 -7.91 13.67 -8.01
C ASP A 169 -8.49 13.79 -6.60
N ARG A 170 -8.77 12.65 -5.96
CA ARG A 170 -9.29 12.63 -4.58
C ARG A 170 -8.25 13.11 -3.57
N LEU A 171 -6.98 12.74 -3.73
CA LEU A 171 -5.92 13.25 -2.85
C LEU A 171 -5.75 14.76 -2.99
N ARG A 172 -5.82 15.29 -4.22
CA ARG A 172 -5.79 16.74 -4.46
C ARG A 172 -6.98 17.47 -3.84
N GLY A 173 -8.16 16.86 -3.86
CA GLY A 173 -9.38 17.42 -3.26
C GLY A 173 -9.42 17.38 -1.73
N LYS A 174 -8.64 16.52 -1.08
CA LYS A 174 -8.48 16.49 0.39
C LYS A 174 -7.50 17.54 0.93
N SER A 175 -6.66 18.14 0.07
CA SER A 175 -5.65 19.14 0.45
C SER A 175 -6.10 20.60 0.28
N ALA A 176 -7.41 20.85 0.13
CA ALA A 176 -8.03 22.16 0.02
C ALA A 176 -8.98 22.40 1.20
#